data_AF-A0A940G271-F1
#
_entry.id   AF-A0A940G271-F1
#
_cell.length_a   1.000
_cell.length_b   1.000
_cell.length_c   1.000
_cell.angle_alpha   90.00
_cell.angle_beta   90.00
_cell.angle_gamma   90.00
#
_symmetry.space_group_name_H-M   'P 1'
#
loop_
_entity.id
_entity.type
_entity.pdbx_description
1 polymer ?
#
loop_
_entity_poly.entity_id
_entity_poly.type
_entity_poly.pdbx_seq_one_letter_code
_entity_poly.pdbx_strand_id
1 'polypeptide(L)' 'MTQTDSLWLAQSLLHAPAWARVGLTAPSERLREQAAVELAQSIVVAMEQPPVFYDHRQMTLPL' A
#
# COMPACT_ATOMS: atom_id res chain seq x y z
N MET A 1 -12.51 15.99 -2.90
CA MET A 1 -11.11 15.62 -2.69
C MET A 1 -11.09 14.62 -1.55
N THR A 2 -10.93 13.34 -1.86
CA THR A 2 -10.94 12.27 -0.85
C THR A 2 -9.70 12.45 0.02
N GLN A 3 -9.88 12.69 1.31
CA GLN A 3 -8.80 12.68 2.29
C GLN A 3 -8.22 11.27 2.28
N THR A 4 -7.08 11.07 1.61
CA THR A 4 -6.37 9.79 1.66
C THR A 4 -5.90 9.61 3.10
N ASP A 5 -6.51 8.64 3.79
CA ASP A 5 -6.12 8.31 5.16
C ASP A 5 -4.66 7.85 5.16
N SER A 6 -3.82 8.55 5.92
CA SER A 6 -2.39 8.24 6.02
C SER A 6 -2.17 6.82 6.55
N LEU A 7 -3.08 6.30 7.37
CA LEU A 7 -3.02 4.93 7.87
C LEU A 7 -3.28 3.92 6.75
N TRP A 8 -4.29 4.17 5.93
CA TRP A 8 -4.62 3.34 4.78
C TRP A 8 -3.47 3.31 3.77
N LEU A 9 -2.86 4.46 3.47
CA LEU A 9 -1.71 4.54 2.58
C LEU A 9 -0.51 3.73 3.13
N ALA A 10 -0.24 3.84 4.43
CA ALA A 10 0.81 3.06 5.07
C ALA A 10 0.55 1.55 4.98
N GLN A 11 -0.70 1.11 5.16
CA GLN A 11 -1.08 -0.30 4.99
C GLN A 11 -0.89 -0.76 3.54
N SER A 12 -1.34 0.03 2.55
CA SER A 12 -1.14 -0.28 1.13
C SER A 12 0.34 -0.43 0.77
N LEU A 13 1.22 0.42 1.33
CA LEU A 13 2.67 0.29 1.20
C LEU A 13 3.20 -1.00 1.83
N LEU A 14 2.67 -1.42 2.99
CA LEU A 14 3.09 -2.65 3.67
C LEU A 14 2.60 -3.92 2.96
N HIS A 15 1.49 -3.84 2.22
CA HIS A 15 0.95 -4.94 1.41
C HIS A 15 1.60 -5.08 0.04
N ALA A 16 2.34 -4.07 -0.43
CA ALA A 16 3.08 -4.13 -1.68
C ALA A 16 4.12 -5.27 -1.67
N PRO A 17 4.49 -5.80 -2.85
CA PRO A 17 5.49 -6.86 -2.98
C PRO A 17 6.78 -6.56 -2.20
N ALA A 18 7.28 -7.55 -1.45
CA ALA A 18 8.48 -7.39 -0.62
C ALA A 18 9.70 -6.92 -1.43
N TRP A 19 9.85 -7.41 -2.65
CA TRP A 19 10.93 -7.02 -3.56
C TRP A 19 10.87 -5.53 -3.92
N ALA A 20 9.67 -4.95 -4.10
CA ALA A 20 9.51 -3.54 -4.47
C ALA A 20 9.90 -2.62 -3.31
N ARG A 21 9.53 -2.98 -2.08
CA ARG A 21 9.94 -2.23 -0.87
C ARG A 21 11.46 -2.20 -0.70
N VAL A 22 12.13 -3.34 -0.89
CA VAL A 22 13.59 -3.43 -0.83
C VAL A 22 14.23 -2.73 -2.04
N GLY A 23 13.62 -2.90 -3.22
CA GLY A 23 14.08 -2.39 -4.50
C GLY A 23 14.20 -0.86 -4.53
N LEU A 24 13.37 -0.12 -3.78
CA LEU A 24 13.52 1.33 -3.62
C LEU A 24 14.89 1.76 -3.06
N THR A 25 15.49 0.93 -2.22
CA THR A 25 16.79 1.18 -1.60
C THR A 25 17.94 0.49 -2.32
N ALA A 26 17.67 -0.17 -3.45
CA ALA A 26 18.70 -0.88 -4.19
C ALA A 26 19.75 0.09 -4.77
N PRO A 27 21.03 -0.34 -4.87
CA PRO A 27 22.07 0.47 -5.50
C PRO A 27 21.87 0.60 -7.03
N SER A 28 21.14 -0.32 -7.64
CA SER A 28 20.82 -0.28 -9.07
C SER A 28 19.68 0.70 -9.34
N GLU A 29 19.96 1.73 -10.13
CA GLU A 29 18.98 2.76 -10.51
C GLU A 29 17.77 2.16 -11.23
N ARG A 30 18.00 1.31 -12.23
CA ARG A 30 16.94 0.61 -12.96
C ARG A 30 16.03 -0.20 -12.04
N LEU A 31 16.61 -0.87 -11.04
CA LEU A 31 15.83 -1.64 -10.07
C LEU A 31 14.98 -0.73 -9.17
N ARG A 32 15.51 0.43 -8.75
CA ARG A 32 14.74 1.42 -7.99
C ARG A 32 13.56 1.94 -8.78
N GLU A 33 13.74 2.23 -10.06
CA GLU A 33 12.65 2.69 -10.94
C GLU A 33 11.57 1.62 -11.09
N GLN A 34 11.97 0.37 -11.36
CA GLN A 34 11.02 -0.75 -11.47
C GLN A 34 10.25 -0.96 -10.16
N ALA A 35 10.94 -0.86 -9.02
CA ALA A 35 10.33 -0.94 -7.71
C ALA A 35 9.33 0.20 -7.44
N ALA A 36 9.66 1.43 -7.84
CA ALA A 36 8.77 2.58 -7.71
C ALA A 36 7.50 2.41 -8.55
N VAL A 37 7.62 1.91 -9.78
CA VAL A 37 6.48 1.63 -10.65
C VAL A 37 5.58 0.55 -10.05
N GLU A 38 6.15 -0.54 -9.57
CA GLU A 38 5.39 -1.63 -8.93
C GLU A 38 4.64 -1.13 -7.68
N LEU A 39 5.30 -0.34 -6.84
CA LEU A 39 4.70 0.23 -5.64
C LEU A 39 3.53 1.16 -5.99
N ALA A 40 3.71 2.02 -7.00
CA ALA A 40 2.64 2.89 -7.46
C ALA A 40 1.44 2.08 -7.97
N GLN A 41 1.67 1.04 -8.77
CA GLN A 41 0.60 0.15 -9.24
C GLN A 41 -0.10 -0.56 -8.09
N SER A 42 0.65 -1.06 -7.10
CA SER A 42 0.09 -1.70 -5.91
C SER A 42 -0.85 -0.76 -5.13
N ILE A 43 -0.46 0.51 -5.00
CA ILE A 43 -1.29 1.53 -4.34
C ILE A 43 -2.55 1.81 -5.16
N VAL A 44 -2.43 1.97 -6.48
CA VAL A 44 -3.59 2.21 -7.37
C VAL A 44 -4.58 1.04 -7.29
N VAL A 45 -4.09 -0.21 -7.35
CA VAL A 45 -4.93 -1.40 -7.20
C VAL A 45 -5.63 -1.41 -5.85
N ALA A 46 -4.94 -1.06 -4.76
CA ALA A 46 -5.56 -0.95 -3.45
C ALA A 46 -6.63 0.16 -3.40
N MET A 47 -6.44 1.28 -4.11
CA MET A 47 -7.44 2.36 -4.16
C MET A 47 -8.70 1.95 -4.92
N GLU A 48 -8.56 1.17 -5.99
CA GLU A 48 -9.68 0.66 -6.79
C GLU A 48 -10.41 -0.49 -6.10
N GLN A 49 -9.67 -1.30 -5.34
CA GLN A 49 -10.18 -2.41 -4.55
C GLN A 49 -9.83 -2.17 -3.08
N PRO A 50 -10.49 -1.21 -2.41
CA PRO A 50 -10.23 -0.93 -1.01
C PRO A 50 -10.33 -2.26 -0.26
N PRO A 51 -9.25 -2.70 0.40
CA PRO A 51 -9.29 -3.95 1.12
C PRO A 51 -10.40 -3.81 2.15
N VAL A 52 -11.24 -4.84 2.25
CA VAL A 52 -12.15 -4.96 3.38
C VAL A 52 -11.28 -5.27 4.58
N PHE A 53 -10.59 -4.25 5.10
CA PHE A 53 -9.78 -4.32 6.30
C PHE A 53 -10.76 -4.48 7.46
N TYR A 54 -11.19 -5.71 7.70
CA TYR A 54 -11.73 -6.08 8.99
C TYR A 54 -10.55 -6.03 9.96
N ASP A 55 -10.36 -4.90 10.64
CA ASP A 55 -9.61 -4.94 11.88
C ASP A 55 -10.39 -5.86 12.82
N HIS A 56 -9.86 -7.06 13.07
CA HIS A 56 -10.49 -8.04 13.95
C HIS A 56 -10.68 -7.53 15.37
N ARG A 57 -10.02 -6.42 15.74
CA ARG A 57 -10.16 -5.73 17.03
C ARG A 57 -11.21 -4.62 16.99
N GLN A 58 -11.80 -4.33 15.83
CA GLN A 58 -12.85 -3.33 15.69
C GLN A 58 -14.17 -3.93 16.17
N MET A 59 -14.63 -3.49 17.34
CA MET A 59 -15.92 -3.87 17.88
C MET A 59 -17.04 -3.25 17.03
N THR A 60 -18.11 -4.01 16.79
CA THR A 60 -19.31 -3.52 16.11
C THR A 60 -19.93 -2.40 16.96
N LEU A 61 -20.16 -1.23 16.36
CA LEU A 61 -20.86 -0.14 17.04
C LEU A 61 -22.29 -0.61 17.38
N PRO A 62 -22.75 -0.43 18.63
CA PRO A 62 -24.14 -0.70 18.96
C PRO A 62 -25.04 0.28 18.19
N LEU A 63 -26.13 -0.26 17.64
CA LEU A 63 -27.18 0.47 16.92
C LEU A 63 -27.98 1.39 17.84
#